data_AF-A0A2A2LXF8-F1
#
_entry.id   AF-A0A2A2LXF8-F1
#
_cell.length_a   1.000
_cell.length_b   1.000
_cell.length_c   1.000
_cell.angle_alpha   90.00
_cell.angle_beta   90.00
_cell.angle_gamma   90.00
#
_symmetry.space_group_name_H-M   'P 1'
#
loop_
_entity.id
_entity.type
_entity.pdbx_description
1 polymer ?
#
loop_
_entity_poly.entity_id
_entity_poly.type
_entity_poly.pdbx_seq_one_letter_code
_entity_poly.pdbx_strand_id
1 'polypeptide(L)'
;MYDDYFARYTMMPIFAAVYTPNPQDCFDNVLPTLKFYKSTRVKCYKEGPETTCHAYTAYDTSRKAIVISVEGTDGAVQMTEEVLSFFQEKVPFYENGRLFKYFNQAFFDLWNGGLETNFRALKYLYPDYEIWIAGHSLGAGIASIAASYIVKFGLATGENIKLVTIGQPRTGDREWAEWHENTFPYSYRIVHHRDPVPHVRF
;
A
#
# COMPACT_ATOMS: atom_id res chain seq x y z
N MET A 1 -12.45 -13.67 6.95
CA MET A 1 -11.64 -14.92 6.94
C MET A 1 -10.66 -14.83 5.79
N TYR A 2 -9.45 -15.35 5.97
CA TYR A 2 -8.41 -15.31 4.94
C TYR A 2 -8.80 -16.17 3.73
N ASP A 3 -8.50 -15.67 2.53
CA ASP A 3 -8.71 -16.39 1.27
C ASP A 3 -7.36 -16.54 0.57
N ASP A 4 -6.79 -17.74 0.65
CA ASP A 4 -5.49 -18.08 0.05
C ASP A 4 -5.52 -17.98 -1.48
N TYR A 5 -6.65 -18.36 -2.10
CA TYR A 5 -6.80 -18.28 -3.55
C TYR A 5 -6.79 -16.83 -4.01
N PHE A 6 -7.55 -15.95 -3.34
CA PHE A 6 -7.53 -14.52 -3.62
C PHE A 6 -6.13 -13.93 -3.43
N ALA A 7 -5.46 -14.24 -2.32
CA ALA A 7 -4.12 -13.74 -2.06
C ALA A 7 -3.11 -14.18 -3.12
N ARG A 8 -3.08 -15.47 -3.48
CA ARG A 8 -2.10 -16.01 -4.44
C ARG A 8 -2.40 -15.67 -5.89
N TYR A 9 -3.65 -15.77 -6.31
CA TYR A 9 -4.00 -15.69 -7.74
C TYR A 9 -4.56 -14.33 -8.14
N THR A 10 -4.92 -13.47 -7.18
CA THR A 10 -5.34 -12.08 -7.46
C THR A 10 -4.36 -11.06 -6.92
N MET A 11 -3.99 -11.13 -5.64
CA MET A 11 -3.12 -10.10 -5.07
C MET A 11 -1.66 -10.24 -5.53
N MET A 12 -1.12 -11.46 -5.73
CA MET A 12 0.27 -11.61 -6.23
C MET A 12 0.53 -10.94 -7.59
N PRO A 13 -0.30 -11.15 -8.63
CA PRO A 13 -0.14 -10.41 -9.87
C PRO A 13 -0.25 -8.88 -9.69
N ILE A 14 -1.11 -8.41 -8.79
CA ILE A 14 -1.26 -6.99 -8.47
C ILE A 14 0.02 -6.44 -7.82
N PHE A 15 0.66 -7.19 -6.92
CA PHE A 15 1.97 -6.79 -6.37
C PHE A 15 3.03 -6.76 -7.46
N ALA A 16 3.09 -7.78 -8.33
CA ALA A 16 4.12 -7.87 -9.36
C ALA A 16 3.99 -6.76 -10.43
N ALA A 17 2.76 -6.39 -10.78
CA ALA A 17 2.48 -5.44 -11.84
C ALA A 17 2.97 -4.00 -11.54
N VAL A 18 3.25 -3.66 -10.27
CA VAL A 18 3.74 -2.32 -9.94
C VAL A 18 5.20 -2.12 -10.35
N TYR A 19 5.95 -3.22 -10.52
CA TYR A 19 7.36 -3.21 -10.91
C TYR A 19 7.58 -3.18 -12.43
N THR A 20 6.52 -3.26 -13.24
CA THR A 20 6.63 -3.16 -14.70
C THR A 20 6.34 -1.73 -15.18
N PRO A 21 7.00 -1.25 -16.25
CA PRO A 21 6.63 -0.01 -16.93
C PRO A 21 5.17 -0.01 -17.42
N ASN A 22 4.64 -1.18 -17.80
CA ASN A 22 3.28 -1.34 -18.30
C ASN A 22 2.53 -2.43 -17.51
N PRO A 23 1.79 -2.06 -16.45
CA PRO A 23 1.01 -3.01 -15.65
C PRO A 23 -0.02 -3.81 -16.44
N GLN A 24 -0.53 -3.26 -17.55
CA GLN A 24 -1.56 -3.95 -18.35
C GLN A 24 -1.04 -5.25 -18.98
N ASP A 25 0.24 -5.28 -19.39
CA ASP A 25 0.85 -6.50 -19.97
C ASP A 25 0.89 -7.64 -18.95
N CYS A 26 1.06 -7.32 -17.66
CA CYS A 26 0.93 -8.31 -16.59
C CYS A 26 -0.52 -8.81 -16.48
N PHE A 27 -1.48 -7.88 -16.46
CA PHE A 27 -2.90 -8.21 -16.30
C PHE A 27 -3.44 -9.05 -17.45
N ASP A 28 -3.10 -8.74 -18.69
CA ASP A 28 -3.62 -9.45 -19.85
C ASP A 28 -3.25 -10.95 -19.83
N ASN A 29 -2.15 -11.32 -19.16
CA ASN A 29 -1.71 -12.70 -19.04
C ASN A 29 -2.38 -13.47 -17.88
N VAL A 30 -2.62 -12.83 -16.73
CA VAL A 30 -3.03 -13.54 -15.50
C VAL A 30 -4.30 -13.00 -14.82
N LEU A 31 -4.72 -11.77 -15.15
CA LEU A 31 -5.91 -11.10 -14.63
C LEU A 31 -6.62 -10.31 -15.74
N PRO A 32 -7.15 -10.98 -16.78
CA PRO A 32 -7.57 -10.32 -18.03
C PRO A 32 -8.71 -9.31 -17.88
N THR A 33 -9.50 -9.43 -16.80
CA THR A 33 -10.60 -8.51 -16.46
C THR A 33 -10.12 -7.23 -15.79
N LEU A 34 -8.89 -7.22 -15.24
CA LEU A 34 -8.30 -6.06 -14.57
C LEU A 34 -7.75 -5.08 -15.61
N LYS A 35 -8.10 -3.81 -15.47
CA LYS A 35 -7.68 -2.73 -16.37
C LYS A 35 -6.86 -1.70 -15.61
N PHE A 36 -5.64 -1.48 -16.08
CA PHE A 36 -4.79 -0.38 -15.64
C PHE A 36 -5.49 0.95 -15.89
N TYR A 37 -5.38 1.86 -14.93
CA TYR A 37 -5.87 3.23 -15.08
C TYR A 37 -4.71 4.21 -15.22
N LYS A 38 -3.99 4.48 -14.13
CA LYS A 38 -2.90 5.45 -14.10
C LYS A 38 -1.86 5.09 -13.03
N SER A 39 -0.61 5.48 -13.29
CA SER A 39 0.50 5.39 -12.34
C SER A 39 0.89 6.76 -11.81
N THR A 40 1.40 6.80 -10.58
CA THR A 40 1.97 7.97 -9.93
C THR A 40 3.40 7.64 -9.50
N ARG A 41 4.38 8.35 -10.06
CA ARG A 41 5.80 8.25 -9.67
C ARG A 41 6.26 9.60 -9.14
N VAL A 42 6.85 9.60 -7.96
CA VAL A 42 7.32 10.81 -7.28
C VAL A 42 8.67 10.57 -6.61
N LYS A 43 9.46 11.64 -6.47
CA LYS A 43 10.57 11.63 -5.51
C LYS A 43 9.97 11.66 -4.11
N CYS A 44 10.22 10.61 -3.34
CA CYS A 44 9.75 10.45 -1.98
C CYS A 44 10.81 10.85 -0.98
N TYR A 45 10.36 11.28 0.19
CA TYR A 45 11.19 11.45 1.38
C TYR A 45 12.39 12.39 1.14
N LYS A 46 12.08 13.68 1.01
CA LYS A 46 13.05 14.76 0.72
C LYS A 46 14.12 14.95 1.80
N GLU A 47 13.92 14.39 3.00
CA GLU A 47 14.82 14.51 4.15
C GLU A 47 15.90 13.40 4.19
N GLY A 48 15.84 12.43 3.28
CA GLY A 48 16.78 11.30 3.23
C GLY A 48 17.37 11.03 1.84
N PRO A 49 17.91 9.83 1.60
CA PRO A 49 18.48 9.47 0.31
C PRO A 49 17.41 9.54 -0.77
N GLU A 50 17.82 9.98 -1.96
CA GLU A 50 16.91 10.14 -3.09
C GLU A 50 16.27 8.79 -3.45
N THR A 51 14.98 8.65 -3.13
CA THR A 51 14.20 7.45 -3.42
C THR A 51 12.98 7.85 -4.25
N THR A 52 12.67 7.05 -5.27
CA THR A 52 11.42 7.19 -6.00
C THR A 52 10.38 6.28 -5.38
N CYS A 53 9.18 6.79 -5.12
CA CYS A 53 8.02 5.94 -4.88
C CYS A 53 7.19 5.85 -6.14
N HIS A 54 6.54 4.71 -6.27
CA HIS A 54 5.62 4.45 -7.35
C HIS A 54 4.39 3.73 -6.81
N ALA A 55 3.23 4.14 -7.32
CA ALA A 55 2.00 3.41 -7.14
C ALA A 55 1.20 3.44 -8.44
N TYR A 56 0.34 2.45 -8.64
CA TYR A 56 -0.66 2.52 -9.69
C TYR A 56 -2.07 2.31 -9.15
N THR A 57 -3.02 2.75 -9.97
CA THR A 57 -4.44 2.47 -9.82
C THR A 57 -4.94 1.64 -11.00
N ALA A 58 -5.84 0.71 -10.71
CA ALA A 58 -6.51 -0.13 -11.69
C ALA A 58 -7.96 -0.39 -11.26
N TYR A 59 -8.76 -0.97 -12.12
CA TYR A 59 -10.15 -1.31 -11.82
C TYR A 59 -10.55 -2.60 -12.54
N ASP A 60 -11.52 -3.30 -11.96
CA ASP A 60 -12.10 -4.52 -12.52
C ASP A 60 -13.62 -4.43 -12.44
N THR A 61 -14.27 -4.32 -13.59
CA THR A 61 -15.73 -4.22 -13.66
C THR A 61 -16.43 -5.55 -13.46
N SER A 62 -15.75 -6.67 -13.74
CA SER A 62 -16.29 -8.02 -13.57
C SER A 62 -16.31 -8.42 -12.10
N ARG A 63 -15.25 -8.04 -11.37
CA ARG A 63 -15.10 -8.31 -9.92
C ARG A 63 -15.54 -7.14 -9.05
N LYS A 64 -15.98 -6.02 -9.64
CA LYS A 64 -16.39 -4.79 -8.97
C LYS A 64 -15.34 -4.29 -7.97
N ALA A 65 -14.12 -4.10 -8.45
CA ALA A 65 -12.99 -3.70 -7.62
C ALA A 65 -12.23 -2.49 -8.18
N ILE A 66 -11.76 -1.63 -7.28
CA ILE A 66 -10.74 -0.62 -7.52
C ILE A 66 -9.46 -1.10 -6.84
N VAL A 67 -8.33 -0.97 -7.51
CA VAL A 67 -7.03 -1.45 -7.01
C VAL A 67 -6.10 -0.26 -6.80
N ILE A 68 -5.39 -0.26 -5.67
CA ILE A 68 -4.18 0.53 -5.44
C ILE A 68 -3.05 -0.46 -5.19
N SER A 69 -1.96 -0.37 -5.94
CA SER A 69 -0.75 -1.15 -5.69
C SER A 69 0.44 -0.21 -5.53
N VAL A 70 1.20 -0.39 -4.46
CA VAL A 70 2.33 0.45 -4.09
C VAL A 70 3.63 -0.34 -4.17
N GLU A 71 4.59 0.21 -4.91
CA GLU A 71 5.91 -0.37 -5.11
C GLU A 71 6.72 -0.32 -3.81
N GLY A 72 7.50 -1.37 -3.57
CA GLY A 72 8.63 -1.30 -2.65
C GLY A 72 9.76 -0.43 -3.21
N THR A 73 10.93 -0.52 -2.61
CA THR A 73 12.12 0.17 -3.13
C THR A 73 12.69 -0.58 -4.32
N ASP A 74 13.16 0.16 -5.32
CA ASP A 74 13.95 -0.39 -6.41
C ASP A 74 15.37 -0.68 -5.88
N GLY A 75 15.73 -1.97 -5.79
CA GLY A 75 16.94 -2.44 -5.12
C GLY A 75 16.71 -2.94 -3.69
N ALA A 76 17.45 -3.99 -3.31
CA ALA A 76 17.47 -4.45 -1.93
C ALA A 76 18.09 -3.35 -1.06
N VAL A 77 17.24 -2.55 -0.41
CA VAL A 77 17.68 -1.56 0.57
C VAL A 77 18.54 -2.29 1.58
N GLN A 78 19.83 -2.00 1.59
CA GLN A 78 20.67 -2.38 2.72
C GLN A 78 20.13 -1.61 3.92
N MET A 79 19.57 -2.34 4.88
CA MET A 79 19.11 -1.83 6.17
C MET A 79 20.32 -1.42 7.02
N THR A 80 21.08 -0.42 6.56
CA THR A 80 22.19 0.18 7.30
C THR A 80 21.64 1.00 8.47
N GLU A 81 22.46 1.24 9.50
CA GLU A 81 22.08 2.09 10.65
C GLU A 81 21.53 3.47 10.22
N GLU A 82 22.08 4.04 9.15
CA GLU A 82 21.61 5.29 8.55
C GLU A 82 20.18 5.16 8.01
N VAL A 83 19.89 4.09 7.26
CA VAL A 83 18.54 3.78 6.77
C VAL A 83 17.58 3.48 7.92
N LEU A 84 18.04 2.75 8.94
CA LEU A 84 17.28 2.44 10.15
C LEU A 84 16.93 3.69 10.95
N SER A 85 17.81 4.71 10.95
CA SER A 85 17.58 5.97 11.66
C SER A 85 16.37 6.75 11.13
N PHE A 86 16.09 6.67 9.82
CA PHE A 86 14.90 7.27 9.20
C PHE A 86 13.59 6.60 9.66
N PHE A 87 13.68 5.39 10.21
CA PHE A 87 12.57 4.67 10.80
C PHE A 87 12.45 4.87 12.32
N GLN A 88 13.16 5.82 12.94
CA GLN A 88 13.01 6.06 14.39
C GLN A 88 11.99 7.15 14.73
N GLU A 89 11.89 8.18 13.89
CA GLU A 89 10.97 9.29 14.13
C GLU A 89 9.52 8.87 13.84
N LYS A 90 8.61 9.19 14.77
CA LYS A 90 7.17 8.91 14.64
C LYS A 90 6.38 10.21 14.66
N VAL A 91 5.37 10.29 13.81
CA VAL A 91 4.43 11.41 13.73
C VAL A 91 3.01 10.94 14.09
N PRO A 92 2.16 11.81 14.69
CA PRO A 92 0.78 11.45 15.00
C PRO A 92 -0.01 11.06 13.75
N PHE A 93 -0.75 9.95 13.82
CA PHE A 93 -1.83 9.64 12.88
C PHE A 93 -3.14 10.13 13.49
N TYR A 94 -3.29 11.45 13.54
CA TYR A 94 -4.39 12.13 14.22
C TYR A 94 -4.51 11.62 15.68
N GLU A 95 -5.70 11.18 16.09
CA GLU A 95 -5.98 10.61 17.41
C GLU A 95 -5.75 9.09 17.51
N ASN A 96 -5.32 8.44 16.43
CA ASN A 96 -5.25 6.98 16.32
C ASN A 96 -3.79 6.47 16.41
N GLY A 97 -3.03 6.96 17.38
CA GLY A 97 -1.62 6.59 17.60
C GLY A 97 -0.63 7.30 16.67
N ARG A 98 0.52 6.68 16.42
CA ARG A 98 1.62 7.29 15.64
C ARG A 98 2.16 6.36 14.56
N LEU A 99 2.59 6.96 13.45
CA LEU A 99 3.20 6.31 12.31
C LEU A 99 4.68 6.67 12.23
N PHE A 100 5.52 5.78 11.70
CA PHE A 100 6.88 6.19 11.33
C PHE A 100 6.83 7.26 10.25
N LYS A 101 7.58 8.34 10.48
CA LYS A 101 7.57 9.56 9.65
C LYS A 101 7.88 9.26 8.19
N TYR A 102 8.82 8.37 7.92
CA TYR A 102 9.17 7.94 6.57
C TYR A 102 7.94 7.45 5.78
N PHE A 103 7.20 6.46 6.30
CA PHE A 103 6.04 5.91 5.60
C PHE A 103 4.92 6.93 5.46
N ASN A 104 4.71 7.75 6.49
CA ASN A 104 3.71 8.82 6.46
C ASN A 104 4.03 9.85 5.37
N GLN A 105 5.27 10.31 5.29
CA GLN A 105 5.69 11.29 4.28
C GLN A 105 5.64 10.69 2.87
N ALA A 106 6.15 9.45 2.69
CA ALA A 106 6.11 8.77 1.40
C ALA A 106 4.66 8.53 0.91
N PHE A 107 3.74 8.23 1.82
CA PHE A 107 2.32 8.19 1.51
C PHE A 107 1.82 9.54 1.00
N PHE A 108 2.06 10.63 1.72
CA PHE A 108 1.60 11.96 1.30
C PHE A 108 2.25 12.44 0.00
N ASP A 109 3.51 12.11 -0.23
CA ASP A 109 4.20 12.42 -1.49
C ASP A 109 3.50 11.72 -2.68
N LEU A 110 3.12 10.44 -2.54
CA LEU A 110 2.35 9.70 -3.55
C LEU A 110 0.92 10.22 -3.68
N TRP A 111 0.22 10.41 -2.55
CA TRP A 111 -1.16 10.86 -2.48
C TRP A 111 -1.33 12.19 -3.21
N ASN A 112 -0.52 13.18 -2.84
CA ASN A 112 -0.51 14.52 -3.43
C ASN A 112 0.10 14.53 -4.84
N GLY A 113 0.95 13.55 -5.17
CA GLY A 113 1.55 13.37 -6.49
C GLY A 113 0.58 12.90 -7.59
N GLY A 114 -0.69 12.67 -7.25
CA GLY A 114 -1.75 12.33 -8.19
C GLY A 114 -2.46 11.01 -7.88
N LEU A 115 -2.00 10.24 -6.90
CA LEU A 115 -2.69 9.01 -6.47
C LEU A 115 -4.09 9.35 -5.95
N GLU A 116 -4.26 10.46 -5.22
CA GLU A 116 -5.57 10.93 -4.77
C GLU A 116 -6.52 11.17 -5.94
N THR A 117 -6.07 11.94 -6.93
CA THR A 117 -6.86 12.26 -8.12
C THR A 117 -7.27 10.99 -8.85
N ASN A 118 -6.35 10.04 -9.01
CA ASN A 118 -6.62 8.78 -9.69
C ASN A 118 -7.64 7.92 -8.93
N PHE A 119 -7.45 7.78 -7.61
CA PHE A 119 -8.36 7.02 -6.75
C PHE A 119 -9.76 7.64 -6.72
N ARG A 120 -9.86 8.95 -6.51
CA ARG A 120 -11.16 9.66 -6.48
C ARG A 120 -11.89 9.58 -7.81
N ALA A 121 -11.19 9.65 -8.94
CA ALA A 121 -11.78 9.48 -10.26
C ALA A 121 -12.41 8.09 -10.42
N LEU A 122 -11.69 7.03 -10.03
CA LEU A 122 -12.24 5.67 -10.06
C LEU A 122 -13.39 5.49 -9.07
N LYS A 123 -13.30 6.06 -7.87
CA LYS A 123 -14.39 5.99 -6.87
C LYS A 123 -15.64 6.74 -7.32
N TYR A 124 -15.50 7.83 -8.06
CA TYR A 124 -16.61 8.54 -8.67
C TYR A 124 -17.29 7.70 -9.77
N LEU A 125 -16.51 7.04 -10.62
CA LEU A 125 -17.04 6.17 -11.69
C LEU A 125 -17.66 4.88 -11.14
N TYR A 126 -17.11 4.37 -10.04
CA TYR A 126 -17.47 3.07 -9.47
C TYR A 126 -17.69 3.18 -7.95
N PRO A 127 -18.74 3.88 -7.50
CA PRO A 127 -18.96 4.17 -6.08
C PRO A 127 -19.19 2.92 -5.23
N ASP A 128 -19.74 1.85 -5.81
CA ASP A 128 -20.10 0.63 -5.08
C ASP A 128 -19.01 -0.46 -5.15
N TYR A 129 -17.84 -0.18 -5.72
CA TYR A 129 -16.79 -1.18 -5.87
C TYR A 129 -16.00 -1.36 -4.57
N GLU A 130 -15.60 -2.61 -4.30
CA GLU A 130 -14.60 -2.91 -3.27
C GLU A 130 -13.27 -2.24 -3.63
N ILE A 131 -12.44 -1.98 -2.63
CA ILE A 131 -11.12 -1.39 -2.81
C ILE A 131 -10.08 -2.41 -2.36
N TRP A 132 -9.22 -2.83 -3.27
CA TRP A 132 -8.12 -3.74 -2.97
C TRP A 132 -6.83 -2.94 -2.92
N ILE A 133 -6.15 -3.00 -1.78
CA ILE A 133 -4.93 -2.25 -1.54
C ILE A 133 -3.80 -3.24 -1.32
N ALA A 134 -2.75 -3.03 -2.09
CA ALA A 134 -1.59 -3.89 -2.19
C ALA A 134 -0.31 -3.08 -1.97
N GLY A 135 0.64 -3.63 -1.21
CA GLY A 135 2.02 -3.18 -1.23
C GLY A 135 3.00 -4.27 -0.83
N HIS A 136 4.24 -4.12 -1.29
CA HIS A 136 5.38 -5.01 -0.99
C HIS A 136 6.53 -4.23 -0.34
N SER A 137 7.22 -4.85 0.63
CA SER A 137 8.39 -4.26 1.32
C SER A 137 8.07 -2.85 1.89
N LEU A 138 8.83 -1.80 1.59
CA LEU A 138 8.49 -0.44 2.04
C LEU A 138 7.12 0.03 1.53
N GLY A 139 6.75 -0.36 0.31
CA GLY A 139 5.44 -0.08 -0.28
C GLY A 139 4.28 -0.67 0.50
N ALA A 140 4.51 -1.76 1.25
CA ALA A 140 3.50 -2.32 2.13
C ALA A 140 3.17 -1.41 3.31
N GLY A 141 4.16 -0.73 3.90
CA GLY A 141 3.92 0.25 4.96
C GLY A 141 3.10 1.43 4.44
N ILE A 142 3.46 1.93 3.25
CA ILE A 142 2.74 3.00 2.57
C ILE A 142 1.30 2.58 2.22
N ALA A 143 1.10 1.37 1.70
CA ALA A 143 -0.21 0.82 1.36
C ALA A 143 -1.13 0.70 2.59
N SER A 144 -0.59 0.29 3.73
CA SER A 144 -1.32 0.21 5.00
C SER A 144 -1.74 1.61 5.51
N ILE A 145 -0.89 2.62 5.35
CA ILE A 145 -1.25 4.02 5.62
C ILE A 145 -2.30 4.53 4.62
N ALA A 146 -2.19 4.20 3.34
CA ALA A 146 -3.18 4.59 2.34
C ALA A 146 -4.58 4.05 2.66
N ALA A 147 -4.68 2.77 3.03
CA ALA A 147 -5.93 2.17 3.51
C ALA A 147 -6.47 2.92 4.73
N SER A 148 -5.61 3.16 5.72
CA SER A 148 -5.94 3.89 6.95
C SER A 148 -6.48 5.28 6.68
N TYR A 149 -5.82 6.03 5.79
CA TYR A 149 -6.20 7.38 5.41
C TYR A 149 -7.55 7.42 4.69
N ILE A 150 -7.78 6.49 3.75
CA ILE A 150 -9.05 6.36 3.02
C ILE A 150 -10.23 6.19 3.98
N VAL A 151 -10.08 5.32 5.00
CA VAL A 151 -11.13 5.12 6.02
C VAL A 151 -11.27 6.34 6.93
N LYS A 152 -10.14 6.87 7.41
CA LYS A 152 -10.11 8.02 8.32
C LYS A 152 -10.86 9.24 7.78
N PHE A 153 -10.75 9.48 6.48
CA PHE A 153 -11.40 10.61 5.79
C PHE A 153 -12.74 10.25 5.14
N GLY A 154 -13.30 9.08 5.44
CA GLY A 154 -14.64 8.69 4.98
C GLY A 154 -14.75 8.48 3.46
N LEU A 155 -13.63 8.16 2.79
CA LEU A 155 -13.64 7.87 1.35
C LEU A 155 -14.14 6.46 1.04
N ALA A 156 -14.02 5.56 2.01
CA ALA A 156 -14.64 4.23 2.05
C ALA A 156 -14.68 3.75 3.50
N THR A 157 -15.47 2.71 3.79
CA THR A 157 -15.42 2.05 5.10
C THR A 157 -14.39 0.92 5.11
N GLY A 158 -13.98 0.48 6.30
CA GLY A 158 -13.04 -0.64 6.44
C GLY A 158 -13.57 -1.94 5.85
N GLU A 159 -14.90 -2.15 5.88
CA GLU A 159 -15.58 -3.29 5.28
C GLU A 159 -15.49 -3.30 3.74
N ASN A 160 -15.33 -2.13 3.11
CA ASN A 160 -15.17 -2.03 1.67
C ASN A 160 -13.73 -2.29 1.21
N ILE A 161 -12.77 -2.41 2.12
CA ILE A 161 -11.34 -2.50 1.81
C ILE A 161 -10.81 -3.90 2.09
N LYS A 162 -10.10 -4.45 1.11
CA LYS A 162 -9.22 -5.63 1.28
C LYS A 162 -7.78 -5.16 1.20
N LEU A 163 -7.11 -5.11 2.33
CA LEU A 163 -5.69 -4.81 2.42
C LEU A 163 -4.89 -6.10 2.48
N VAL A 164 -3.97 -6.29 1.52
CA VAL A 164 -3.00 -7.40 1.57
C VAL A 164 -1.62 -6.82 1.36
N THR A 165 -0.69 -7.20 2.21
CA THR A 165 0.70 -6.72 2.14
C THR A 165 1.68 -7.88 2.24
N ILE A 166 2.87 -7.70 1.65
CA ILE A 166 3.95 -8.69 1.70
C ILE A 166 5.23 -8.06 2.22
N GLY A 167 5.86 -8.69 3.19
CA GLY A 167 7.15 -8.22 3.75
C GLY A 167 7.01 -6.84 4.41
N GLN A 168 5.84 -6.52 4.97
CA GLN A 168 5.58 -5.21 5.54
C GLN A 168 6.41 -5.00 6.83
N PRO A 169 7.23 -3.93 6.89
CA PRO A 169 7.91 -3.52 8.13
C PRO A 169 6.90 -2.98 9.15
N ARG A 170 7.32 -2.85 10.42
CA ARG A 170 6.51 -2.13 11.41
C ARG A 170 6.23 -0.70 10.90
N THR A 171 4.96 -0.30 10.89
CA THR A 171 4.51 0.96 10.24
C THR A 171 4.11 2.05 11.25
N GLY A 172 3.66 1.64 12.44
CA GLY A 172 3.27 2.56 13.51
C GLY A 172 3.49 1.96 14.90
N ASP A 173 3.08 2.72 15.91
CA ASP A 173 3.09 2.29 17.31
C ASP A 173 1.93 1.33 17.64
N ARG A 174 1.87 0.91 18.91
CA ARG A 174 0.86 -0.03 19.39
C ARG A 174 -0.56 0.53 19.24
N GLU A 175 -0.76 1.80 19.55
CA GLU A 175 -2.08 2.44 19.47
C GLU A 175 -2.59 2.47 18.04
N TRP A 176 -1.72 2.83 17.07
CA TRP A 176 -2.07 2.77 15.66
C TRP A 176 -2.32 1.34 15.18
N ALA A 177 -1.49 0.38 15.61
CA ALA A 177 -1.67 -1.03 15.24
C ALA A 177 -3.00 -1.60 15.75
N GLU A 178 -3.38 -1.28 16.98
CA GLU A 178 -4.67 -1.69 17.57
C GLU A 178 -5.84 -1.02 16.84
N TRP A 179 -5.74 0.28 16.53
CA TRP A 179 -6.76 0.95 15.74
C TRP A 179 -6.90 0.31 14.34
N HIS A 180 -5.78 0.02 13.68
CA HIS A 180 -5.75 -0.57 12.35
C HIS A 180 -6.39 -1.97 12.34
N GLU A 181 -6.02 -2.83 13.29
CA GLU A 181 -6.61 -4.18 13.44
C GLU A 181 -8.14 -4.12 13.62
N ASN A 182 -8.62 -3.18 14.45
CA ASN A 182 -10.05 -3.00 14.69
C ASN A 182 -10.80 -2.34 13.53
N THR A 183 -10.10 -1.66 12.63
CA THR A 183 -10.71 -0.91 11.52
C THR A 183 -10.93 -1.78 10.28
N PHE A 184 -10.06 -2.76 10.01
CA PHE A 184 -10.07 -3.53 8.76
C PHE A 184 -10.42 -5.00 9.00
N PRO A 185 -11.66 -5.43 8.69
CA PRO A 185 -12.04 -6.85 8.77
C PRO A 185 -11.24 -7.76 7.82
N TYR A 186 -10.68 -7.20 6.74
CA TYR A 186 -9.82 -7.90 5.80
C TYR A 186 -8.50 -7.14 5.62
N SER A 187 -7.57 -7.39 6.55
CA SER A 187 -6.19 -6.89 6.50
C SER A 187 -5.24 -8.04 6.78
N TYR A 188 -4.46 -8.46 5.77
CA TYR A 188 -3.51 -9.56 5.91
C TYR A 188 -2.09 -9.15 5.56
N ARG A 189 -1.22 -9.26 6.56
CA ARG A 189 0.23 -9.03 6.45
C ARG A 189 0.97 -10.35 6.27
N ILE A 190 1.38 -10.65 5.05
CA ILE A 190 2.05 -11.90 4.68
C ILE A 190 3.58 -11.73 4.86
N VAL A 191 4.20 -12.67 5.56
CA VAL A 191 5.65 -12.69 5.85
C VAL A 191 6.27 -13.98 5.32
N HIS A 192 7.38 -13.87 4.59
CA HIS A 192 8.07 -15.04 4.07
C HIS A 192 9.18 -15.52 5.02
N HIS A 193 8.92 -16.61 5.73
CA HIS A 193 9.91 -17.36 6.52
C HIS A 193 10.73 -16.47 7.49
N ARG A 194 12.01 -16.23 7.18
CA ARG A 194 12.99 -15.49 7.99
C ARG A 194 13.28 -14.09 7.43
N ASP A 195 12.37 -13.54 6.64
CA ASP A 195 12.47 -12.17 6.17
C ASP A 195 12.71 -11.22 7.36
N PRO A 196 13.85 -10.50 7.41
CA PRO A 196 14.16 -9.62 8.51
C PRO A 196 13.27 -8.36 8.52
N VAL A 197 12.71 -7.94 7.38
CA VAL A 197 12.01 -6.65 7.23
C VAL A 197 10.85 -6.50 8.22
N PRO A 198 9.96 -7.49 8.43
CA PRO A 198 8.88 -7.38 9.41
C PRO A 198 9.33 -7.45 10.88
N HIS A 199 10.57 -7.88 11.12
CA HIS A 199 11.09 -8.14 12.46
C HIS A 199 11.94 -7.00 13.03
N VAL A 200 12.39 -6.06 12.19
CA VAL A 200 13.19 -4.90 12.61
C VAL A 200 12.42 -4.07 13.64
N ARG A 201 13.03 -3.90 14.83
CA ARG A 201 12.49 -3.08 15.90
C ARG A 201 13.07 -1.67 15.73
N PHE A 202 12.20 -0.66 15.68
CA PHE A 202 12.57 0.75 15.67
C PHE A 202 11.83 1.48 16.80
#